data_AF-A0A2Z7CTM5-F1
#
_entry.id   AF-A0A2Z7CTM5-F1
#
_cell.length_a   1.000
_cell.length_b   1.000
_cell.length_c   1.000
_cell.angle_alpha   90.00
_cell.angle_beta   90.00
_cell.angle_gamma   90.00
#
_symmetry.space_group_name_H-M   'P 1'
#
loop_
_entity.id
_entity.type
_entity.pdbx_description
1 polymer ?
#
loop_
_entity_poly.entity_id
_entity_poly.type
_entity_poly.pdbx_seq_one_letter_code
_entity_poly.pdbx_strand_id
1 'polypeptide(L)'
;LGSKLTFSTAFHPQIDGQSKRVIRILEDLLRSCIFDFSESWDSKLALVEFTYNNSFQASIQKAPYEALYGRKCRTPINWDDIGERAGLGPDLVEQTLKLLIK
;
A
#
# COMPACT_ATOMS: atom_id res chain seq x y z
N LEU A 1 -11.02 27.41 -2.49
CA LEU A 1 -11.00 26.25 -3.42
C LEU A 1 -12.35 26.21 -4.13
N GLY A 2 -12.41 26.39 -5.45
CA GLY A 2 -13.66 26.40 -6.23
C GLY A 2 -14.24 25.00 -6.49
N SER A 3 -14.42 24.19 -5.45
CA SER A 3 -14.91 22.81 -5.56
C SER A 3 -16.42 22.75 -5.76
N LYS A 4 -16.88 21.98 -6.75
CA LYS A 4 -18.29 21.70 -7.01
C LYS A 4 -18.74 20.46 -6.24
N LEU A 5 -19.77 20.59 -5.41
CA LEU A 5 -20.35 19.48 -4.66
C LEU A 5 -21.28 18.65 -5.56
N THR A 6 -21.06 17.34 -5.59
CA THR A 6 -21.95 16.36 -6.24
C THR A 6 -22.50 15.42 -5.18
N PHE A 7 -23.81 15.48 -4.94
CA PHE A 7 -24.47 14.64 -3.94
C PHE A 7 -24.96 13.34 -4.56
N SER A 8 -24.81 12.24 -3.82
CA SER A 8 -25.48 10.99 -4.12
C SER A 8 -26.99 11.16 -3.94
N THR A 9 -27.79 10.65 -4.87
CA THR A 9 -29.25 10.59 -4.73
C THR A 9 -29.65 9.53 -3.71
N ALA A 10 -30.64 9.84 -2.86
CA ALA A 10 -31.20 8.88 -1.92
C ALA A 10 -31.65 7.61 -2.66
N PHE A 11 -31.31 6.44 -2.13
CA PHE A 11 -31.66 5.12 -2.68
C PHE A 11 -31.13 4.81 -4.10
N HIS A 12 -30.09 5.49 -4.58
CA HIS A 12 -29.45 5.13 -5.87
C HIS A 12 -28.00 4.63 -5.69
N PRO A 13 -27.77 3.30 -5.62
CA PRO A 13 -26.44 2.74 -5.38
C PRO A 13 -25.50 2.78 -6.58
N GLN A 14 -26.00 3.05 -7.79
CA GLN A 14 -25.25 2.86 -9.04
C GLN A 14 -24.01 3.79 -9.14
N ILE A 15 -24.08 4.99 -8.58
CA ILE A 15 -23.02 6.01 -8.65
C ILE A 15 -21.97 5.83 -7.53
N ASP A 16 -22.36 5.23 -6.41
CA ASP A 16 -21.57 5.17 -5.18
C ASP A 16 -21.00 3.76 -4.93
N GLY A 17 -21.04 2.85 -5.91
CA GLY A 17 -20.69 1.45 -5.72
C GLY A 17 -19.20 1.21 -5.40
N GLN A 18 -18.30 1.95 -6.06
CA GLN A 18 -16.85 1.85 -5.82
C GLN A 18 -16.48 2.41 -4.45
N SER A 19 -16.95 3.62 -4.13
CA SER A 19 -16.77 4.26 -2.83
C SER A 19 -17.40 3.44 -1.70
N LYS A 20 -18.62 2.92 -1.85
CA LYS A 20 -19.23 2.01 -0.85
C LYS A 20 -18.41 0.74 -0.62
N ARG A 21 -17.85 0.14 -1.66
CA ARG A 21 -16.97 -1.04 -1.53
C ARG A 21 -15.70 -0.67 -0.75
N VAL A 22 -15.09 0.47 -1.08
CA VAL A 22 -13.91 0.98 -0.37
C VAL A 22 -14.21 1.26 1.10
N ILE A 23 -15.32 1.95 1.38
CA ILE A 23 -15.79 2.25 2.74
C ILE A 23 -15.97 0.96 3.53
N ARG A 24 -16.59 -0.08 2.95
CA ARG A 24 -16.75 -1.38 3.62
C ARG A 24 -15.41 -2.00 4.01
N ILE A 25 -14.45 -2.04 3.08
CA ILE A 25 -13.12 -2.62 3.33
C ILE A 25 -12.40 -1.85 4.46
N LEU A 26 -12.47 -0.51 4.41
CA LEU A 26 -11.88 0.33 5.45
C LEU A 26 -12.55 0.11 6.81
N GLU A 27 -13.87 0.01 6.86
CA GLU A 27 -14.60 -0.32 8.09
C GLU A 27 -14.18 -1.67 8.66
N ASP A 28 -14.05 -2.71 7.83
CA ASP A 28 -13.65 -4.05 8.27
C ASP A 28 -12.22 -4.06 8.82
N LEU A 29 -11.31 -3.36 8.14
CA LEU A 29 -9.92 -3.22 8.58
C LEU A 29 -9.83 -2.44 9.90
N LEU A 30 -10.62 -1.37 10.04
CA LEU A 30 -10.70 -0.58 11.27
C LEU A 30 -11.32 -1.38 12.42
N ARG A 31 -12.36 -2.18 12.16
CA ARG A 31 -12.96 -3.08 13.16
C ARG A 31 -11.94 -4.09 13.67
N SER A 32 -11.16 -4.70 12.78
CA SER A 32 -10.08 -5.61 13.18
C SER A 32 -9.04 -4.88 14.03
N CYS A 33 -8.63 -3.68 13.61
CA CYS A 33 -7.67 -2.87 14.36
C CYS A 33 -8.16 -2.54 15.78
N ILE A 34 -9.42 -2.13 15.92
CA ILE A 34 -10.03 -1.83 17.22
C ILE A 34 -10.13 -3.10 18.07
N PHE A 35 -10.42 -4.25 17.46
CA PHE A 35 -10.49 -5.52 18.18
C PHE A 35 -9.11 -5.94 18.72
N ASP A 36 -8.06 -5.82 17.91
CA ASP A 36 -6.70 -6.27 18.25
C ASP A 36 -5.95 -5.27 19.14
N PHE A 37 -6.25 -3.97 19.02
CA PHE A 37 -5.50 -2.89 19.66
C PHE A 37 -6.38 -1.98 20.54
N SER A 38 -7.58 -2.41 20.94
CA SER A 38 -8.60 -1.74 21.76
C SER A 38 -8.31 -0.36 22.36
N GLU A 39 -7.29 -0.21 23.21
CA GLU A 39 -6.95 1.04 23.91
C GLU A 39 -5.98 1.96 23.14
N SER A 40 -5.33 1.45 22.10
CA SER A 40 -4.28 2.11 21.31
C SER A 40 -4.55 2.12 19.80
N TRP A 41 -5.77 1.77 19.38
CA TRP A 41 -6.17 1.68 17.96
C TRP A 41 -5.91 2.98 17.19
N ASP A 42 -6.04 4.13 17.86
CA ASP A 42 -5.79 5.47 17.32
C ASP A 42 -4.32 5.63 16.90
N SER A 43 -3.40 5.10 17.71
CA SER A 43 -1.97 5.07 17.38
C SER A 43 -1.64 4.15 16.20
N LYS A 44 -2.55 3.25 15.84
CA LYS A 44 -2.40 2.29 14.72
C LYS A 44 -3.05 2.77 13.43
N LEU A 45 -3.72 3.92 13.41
CA LEU A 45 -4.38 4.42 12.20
C LEU A 45 -3.43 4.60 11.01
N ALA A 46 -2.21 5.09 11.26
CA ALA A 46 -1.19 5.19 10.23
C ALA A 46 -0.82 3.82 9.63
N LEU A 47 -0.82 2.76 10.45
CA LEU A 47 -0.57 1.40 9.98
C LEU A 47 -1.75 0.86 9.17
N VAL A 48 -2.98 1.14 9.59
CA VAL A 48 -4.21 0.78 8.86
C VAL A 48 -4.27 1.46 7.49
N GLU A 49 -3.98 2.76 7.44
CA GLU A 49 -3.89 3.50 6.18
C GLU A 49 -2.78 2.92 5.28
N PHE A 50 -1.62 2.64 5.88
CA PHE A 50 -0.49 2.05 5.18
C PHE A 50 -0.84 0.68 4.58
N THR A 51 -1.49 -0.21 5.34
CA THR A 51 -1.86 -1.53 4.85
C THR A 51 -2.90 -1.43 3.73
N TYR A 52 -3.91 -0.58 3.87
CA TYR A 52 -4.91 -0.36 2.82
C TYR A 52 -4.29 0.17 1.52
N ASN A 53 -3.46 1.22 1.62
CA ASN A 53 -2.86 1.88 0.45
C ASN A 53 -1.89 0.96 -0.31
N ASN A 54 -1.32 -0.04 0.35
CA ASN A 54 -0.33 -0.95 -0.22
C ASN A 54 -0.86 -2.36 -0.54
N SER A 55 -2.10 -2.65 -0.17
CA SER A 55 -2.75 -3.92 -0.52
C SER A 55 -3.29 -3.89 -1.95
N PHE A 56 -3.17 -5.01 -2.65
CA PHE A 56 -3.72 -5.17 -4.00
C PHE A 56 -5.25 -5.03 -4.01
N GLN A 57 -5.77 -4.24 -4.93
CA GLN A 57 -7.21 -4.07 -5.13
C GLN A 57 -7.65 -4.59 -6.49
N ALA A 58 -8.55 -5.58 -6.48
CA ALA A 58 -9.02 -6.22 -7.71
C ALA A 58 -9.76 -5.26 -8.66
N SER A 59 -10.38 -4.19 -8.16
CA SER A 59 -11.09 -3.20 -9.00
C SER A 59 -10.15 -2.37 -9.87
N ILE A 60 -8.95 -2.05 -9.37
CA ILE A 60 -7.92 -1.26 -10.05
C ILE A 60 -6.72 -2.10 -10.51
N GLN A 61 -6.72 -3.41 -10.21
CA GLN A 61 -5.67 -4.38 -10.52
C GLN A 61 -4.27 -3.97 -9.99
N LYS A 62 -4.23 -3.12 -8.96
CA LYS A 62 -3.02 -2.53 -8.38
C LYS A 62 -3.28 -2.16 -6.92
N ALA A 63 -2.23 -1.82 -6.18
CA ALA A 63 -2.39 -1.11 -4.91
C ALA A 63 -2.72 0.37 -5.16
N PRO A 64 -3.55 1.04 -4.35
CA PRO A 64 -3.82 2.48 -4.48
C PRO A 64 -2.56 3.34 -4.53
N TYR A 65 -1.55 3.01 -3.71
CA TYR A 65 -0.25 3.67 -3.74
C TYR A 65 0.42 3.56 -5.11
N GLU A 66 0.40 2.35 -5.69
CA GLU A 66 1.00 2.12 -7.02
C GLU A 66 0.22 2.85 -8.12
N ALA A 67 -1.11 2.87 -8.04
CA ALA A 67 -1.93 3.61 -8.98
C ALA A 67 -1.68 5.13 -8.90
N LEU A 68 -1.43 5.66 -7.71
CA LEU A 68 -1.19 7.08 -7.49
C LEU A 68 0.23 7.53 -7.87
N TYR A 69 1.24 6.75 -7.49
CA TYR A 69 2.65 7.13 -7.64
C TYR A 69 3.38 6.42 -8.79
N GLY A 70 2.73 5.47 -9.47
CA GLY A 70 3.30 4.71 -10.57
C GLY A 70 4.38 3.70 -10.16
N ARG A 71 4.57 3.44 -8.86
CA ARG A 71 5.56 2.50 -8.31
C ARG A 71 5.04 1.84 -7.05
N LYS A 72 5.52 0.64 -6.74
CA LYS A 72 5.20 -0.01 -5.45
C LYS A 72 5.83 0.76 -4.29
N CYS A 73 5.18 0.71 -3.12
CA CYS A 73 5.73 1.31 -1.93
C CYS A 73 6.95 0.53 -1.46
N ARG A 74 7.97 1.27 -1.04
CA ARG A 74 9.19 0.69 -0.46
C ARG A 74 8.99 0.55 1.03
N THR A 75 8.97 -0.69 1.50
CA THR A 75 9.02 -0.99 2.93
C THR A 75 10.40 -1.50 3.30
N PRO A 76 10.82 -1.36 4.57
CA PRO A 76 12.05 -1.99 5.05
C PRO A 76 12.09 -3.51 4.79
N ILE A 77 10.92 -4.15 4.68
CA ILE A 77 10.77 -5.59 4.44
C ILE A 77 10.80 -5.93 2.95
N ASN A 78 10.39 -5.01 2.06
CA ASN A 78 10.25 -5.26 0.63
C ASN A 78 10.98 -4.16 -0.17
N TRP A 79 12.31 -4.21 -0.15
CA TRP A 79 13.20 -3.22 -0.77
C TRP A 79 13.36 -3.39 -2.30
N ASP A 80 12.73 -4.40 -2.90
CA ASP A 80 13.09 -4.93 -4.22
C ASP A 80 12.74 -4.09 -5.46
N ASP A 81 12.34 -2.82 -5.32
CA ASP A 81 12.05 -1.96 -6.48
C ASP A 81 12.99 -0.75 -6.61
N ILE A 82 14.29 -0.97 -6.39
CA ILE A 82 15.33 -0.12 -6.99
C ILE A 82 16.18 -0.95 -7.94
N GLY A 83 15.54 -1.38 -9.03
CA GLY A 83 16.15 -2.14 -10.09
C GLY A 83 16.36 -3.60 -9.69
N GLU A 84 16.09 -4.51 -10.62
CA GLU A 84 17.05 -5.58 -10.84
C GLU A 84 18.44 -4.95 -10.74
N ARG A 85 19.19 -5.25 -9.67
CA ARG A 85 20.63 -5.05 -9.73
C ARG A 85 21.12 -6.03 -10.78
N ALA A 86 21.09 -5.61 -12.05
CA ALA A 86 21.76 -6.26 -13.17
C ALA A 86 23.30 -6.22 -13.01
N GLY A 87 23.81 -6.34 -11.79
CA GLY A 87 25.20 -6.05 -11.45
C GLY A 87 25.65 -6.51 -10.08
N LEU A 88 24.88 -7.31 -9.34
CA LEU A 88 25.42 -8.10 -8.22
C LEU A 88 25.46 -9.57 -8.61
N GLY A 89 26.16 -9.86 -9.70
CA GLY A 89 26.54 -11.21 -10.06
C GLY A 89 27.65 -11.75 -9.13
N PRO A 90 27.91 -13.06 -9.15
CA PRO A 90 28.98 -13.71 -8.38
C PRO A 90 30.37 -13.09 -8.59
N ASP A 91 30.57 -12.34 -9.68
CA ASP A 91 31.82 -11.63 -9.99
C ASP A 91 32.27 -10.66 -8.89
N LEU A 92 31.35 -9.97 -8.21
CA LEU A 92 31.68 -9.06 -7.11
C LEU A 92 32.11 -9.81 -5.85
N VAL A 93 31.54 -10.99 -5.61
CA VAL A 93 31.95 -11.88 -4.51
C VAL A 93 33.36 -12.40 -4.78
N GLU A 94 33.67 -12.77 -6.02
CA GLU A 94 35.01 -13.24 -6.40
C GLU A 94 36.07 -12.13 -6.36
N GLN A 95 35.74 -10.91 -6.82
CA GLN A 95 36.64 -9.75 -6.72
C GLN A 95 36.91 -9.35 -5.26
N THR A 96 35.88 -9.40 -4.40
CA THR A 96 36.03 -9.10 -2.98
C THR A 96 36.88 -10.16 -2.27
N LEU A 97 36.69 -11.44 -2.59
CA LEU A 97 37.54 -12.53 -2.09
C LEU A 97 39.01 -12.36 -2.51
N LYS A 98 39.28 -11.95 -3.74
CA LYS A 98 40.66 -11.68 -4.22
C LYS A 98 41.32 -10.50 -3.53
N LEU A 99 40.55 -9.52 -3.04
CA LEU A 99 41.08 -8.38 -2.29
C LEU A 99 41.32 -8.70 -0.81
N LEU A 100 40.61 -9.68 -0.24
CA LEU A 100 40.77 -10.10 1.16
C LEU A 100 41.87 -11.15 1.38
N ILE A 101 42.37 -11.80 0.31
CA ILE A 101 43.40 -12.84 0.37
C ILE A 101 44.79 -12.31 -0.07
N LYS A 102 45.02 -10.99 0.00
CA LYS A 102 46.35 -10.37 -0.10
C LYS A 102 46.79 -9.84 1.25
#